data_AF-A0A971U4E3-F1
#
_entry.id   AF-A0A971U4E3-F1
#
_cell.length_a   1.000
_cell.length_b   1.000
_cell.length_c   1.000
_cell.angle_alpha   90.00
_cell.angle_beta   90.00
_cell.angle_gamma   90.00
#
_symmetry.space_group_name_H-M   'P 1'
#
loop_
_entity.id
_entity.type
_entity.pdbx_description
1 polymer ?
#
loop_
_entity_poly.entity_id
_entity_poly.type
_entity_poly.pdbx_seq_one_letter_code
_entity_poly.pdbx_strand_id
1 'polypeptide(L)'
;QELIELENKHAIVQDTRGIGVADMAMGIRNGRQHRSNGRMVSHIVDIMNALHESSDQGKRIDLVTTCEQPKPLPVDLPNWTIDE
;
A
#
# COMPACT_ATOMS: atom_id res chain seq x y z
N GLN A 1 -21.06 -15.78 -11.56
CA GLN A 1 -20.11 -15.40 -10.50
C GLN A 1 -20.91 -15.34 -9.22
N GLU A 2 -20.60 -16.19 -8.25
CA GLU A 2 -21.24 -16.20 -6.94
C GLU A 2 -20.48 -15.22 -6.04
N LEU A 3 -21.20 -14.26 -5.46
CA LEU A 3 -20.59 -13.29 -4.55
C LEU A 3 -20.44 -13.96 -3.19
N ILE A 4 -19.23 -13.88 -2.63
CA ILE A 4 -18.94 -14.38 -1.28
C ILE A 4 -18.87 -13.16 -0.37
N GLU A 5 -19.68 -13.14 0.69
CA GLU A 5 -19.57 -12.12 1.73
C GLU A 5 -18.36 -12.44 2.61
N LEU A 6 -17.46 -11.47 2.73
CA LEU A 6 -16.28 -11.53 3.59
C LEU A 6 -16.46 -10.52 4.71
N GLU A 7 -16.34 -10.99 5.96
CA GLU A 7 -16.31 -10.12 7.13
C GLU A 7 -15.08 -9.20 7.06
N ASN A 8 -15.28 -7.91 7.22
CA ASN A 8 -14.17 -6.96 7.32
C ASN A 8 -13.56 -7.05 8.73
N LYS A 9 -12.36 -7.62 8.80
CA LYS A 9 -11.66 -7.82 10.06
C LYS A 9 -10.86 -6.59 10.54
N HIS A 10 -10.71 -5.55 9.72
CA HIS A 10 -9.90 -4.39 10.08
C HIS A 10 -10.77 -3.31 10.73
N ALA A 11 -10.33 -2.77 11.88
CA ALA A 11 -11.05 -1.71 12.59
C ALA A 11 -11.00 -0.35 11.85
N ILE A 12 -9.94 -0.09 11.09
CA ILE A 12 -9.73 1.19 10.39
C ILE A 12 -10.47 1.20 9.05
N VAL A 13 -11.77 1.45 9.09
CA VAL A 13 -12.66 1.42 7.91
C VAL A 13 -13.26 2.75 7.53
N GLN A 14 -13.11 3.78 8.38
CA GLN A 14 -13.62 5.12 8.15
C GLN A 14 -12.52 6.16 8.36
N ASP A 15 -12.57 7.25 7.59
CA ASP A 15 -11.66 8.39 7.70
C ASP A 15 -10.16 8.05 7.74
N THR A 16 -9.75 7.08 6.91
CA THR A 16 -8.37 6.56 6.85
C THR A 16 -7.35 7.52 6.21
N ARG A 17 -7.78 8.74 5.88
CA ARG A 17 -6.89 9.79 5.35
C ARG A 17 -5.82 10.12 6.37
N GLY A 18 -4.56 10.01 5.98
CA GLY A 18 -3.41 10.26 6.86
C GLY A 18 -2.79 9.02 7.49
N ILE A 19 -3.38 7.82 7.32
CA ILE A 19 -2.82 6.57 7.87
C ILE A 19 -1.38 6.31 7.40
N GLY A 20 -1.08 6.60 6.13
CA GLY A 20 0.27 6.43 5.58
C GLY A 20 1.29 7.40 6.21
N VAL A 21 0.87 8.61 6.59
CA VAL A 21 1.73 9.57 7.29
C VAL A 21 1.94 9.14 8.74
N ALA A 22 0.91 8.62 9.40
CA ALA A 22 1.03 8.08 10.75
C ALA A 22 1.96 6.85 10.80
N ASP A 23 1.83 5.91 9.86
CA ASP A 23 2.76 4.79 9.68
C ASP A 23 4.19 5.24 9.40
N MET A 24 4.36 6.28 8.58
CA MET A 24 5.67 6.88 8.31
C MET A 24 6.29 7.46 9.59
N ALA A 25 5.54 8.23 10.36
CA ALA A 25 6.02 8.83 11.60
C ALA A 25 6.41 7.75 12.63
N MET A 26 5.59 6.72 12.81
CA MET A 26 5.91 5.58 13.69
C MET A 26 7.14 4.82 13.20
N GLY A 27 7.24 4.57 11.89
CA GLY A 27 8.40 3.93 11.29
C GLY A 27 9.71 4.66 11.54
N ILE A 28 9.70 5.99 11.35
CA ILE A 28 10.85 6.85 11.63
C ILE A 28 11.21 6.83 13.11
N ARG A 29 10.23 6.94 14.01
CA ARG A 29 10.46 6.94 15.46
C ARG A 29 11.07 5.64 15.97
N ASN A 30 10.64 4.51 15.42
CA ASN A 30 11.00 3.17 15.90
C ASN A 30 12.09 2.49 15.05
N GLY A 31 12.62 3.17 14.03
CA GLY A 31 13.65 2.63 13.15
C GLY A 31 13.18 1.47 12.26
N ARG A 32 11.86 1.24 12.14
CA ARG A 32 11.30 0.27 11.20
C ARG A 32 11.06 0.91 9.85
N GLN A 33 11.15 0.11 8.78
CA GLN A 33 10.77 0.59 7.46
C GLN A 33 9.26 0.89 7.44
N HIS A 34 8.90 2.11 7.06
CA HIS A 34 7.50 2.46 6.84
C HIS A 34 6.97 1.82 5.55
N ARG A 35 5.69 1.47 5.55
CA ARG A 35 5.02 0.74 4.45
C ARG A 35 4.97 1.60 3.19
N SER A 36 4.70 2.90 3.35
CA SER A 36 4.70 3.89 2.27
C SER A 36 6.10 4.47 2.01
N ASN A 37 7.09 3.61 1.73
CA ASN A 37 8.47 4.05 1.47
C ASN A 37 8.76 4.37 0.00
N GLY A 38 9.89 5.03 -0.24
CA GLY A 38 10.27 5.49 -1.59
C GLY A 38 10.42 4.37 -2.63
N ARG A 39 10.87 3.17 -2.23
CA ARG A 39 10.98 2.02 -3.15
C ARG A 39 9.61 1.56 -3.64
N MET A 40 8.64 1.46 -2.72
CA MET A 40 7.24 1.16 -3.06
C MET A 40 6.63 2.24 -3.96
N VAL A 41 6.80 3.53 -3.61
CA VAL A 41 6.24 4.63 -4.40
C VAL A 41 6.85 4.68 -5.80
N SER A 42 8.16 4.47 -5.93
CA SER A 42 8.83 4.37 -7.23
C SER A 42 8.26 3.24 -8.08
N HIS A 43 7.97 2.09 -7.47
CA HIS A 43 7.39 0.95 -8.19
C HIS A 43 5.96 1.21 -8.66
N ILE A 44 5.16 1.91 -7.86
CA ILE A 44 3.81 2.34 -8.25
C ILE A 44 3.86 3.28 -9.45
N VAL A 45 4.78 4.24 -9.47
CA VAL A 45 4.93 5.18 -10.59
C VAL A 45 5.32 4.43 -11.88
N ASP A 46 6.23 3.46 -11.79
CA ASP A 46 6.60 2.60 -12.92
C ASP A 46 5.40 1.82 -13.45
N ILE A 47 4.58 1.23 -12.56
CA ILE A 47 3.33 0.55 -12.95
C ILE A 47 2.38 1.51 -13.66
N MET A 48 2.16 2.71 -13.12
CA MET A 48 1.28 3.70 -13.73
C MET A 48 1.74 4.07 -15.14
N ASN A 49 3.04 4.32 -15.32
CA ASN A 49 3.62 4.62 -16.63
C ASN A 49 3.48 3.44 -17.61
N ALA A 50 3.81 2.22 -17.17
CA ALA A 50 3.72 1.02 -17.99
C ALA A 50 2.27 0.74 -18.44
N LEU A 51 1.27 1.03 -17.59
CA LEU A 51 -0.14 0.92 -17.96
C LEU A 51 -0.52 1.90 -19.07
N HIS A 52 -0.09 3.17 -18.97
CA HIS A 52 -0.32 4.16 -20.02
C HIS A 52 0.36 3.75 -21.33
N GLU A 53 1.64 3.39 -21.26
CA GLU A 53 2.40 2.96 -22.44
C GLU A 53 1.82 1.69 -23.08
N SER A 54 1.35 0.74 -22.27
CA SER A 54 0.69 -0.47 -22.74
C SER A 54 -0.61 -0.16 -23.50
N SER A 55 -1.39 0.79 -22.99
CA SER A 55 -2.63 1.26 -23.62
C SER A 55 -2.34 1.91 -24.99
N ASP A 56 -1.32 2.76 -25.06
CA ASP A 56 -0.97 3.48 -26.29
C ASP A 56 -0.39 2.54 -27.37
N GLN A 57 0.39 1.53 -26.97
CA GLN A 57 1.08 0.63 -27.89
C GLN A 57 0.32 -0.68 -28.16
N GLY A 58 -0.73 -0.98 -27.40
CA GLY A 58 -1.50 -2.23 -27.54
C GLY A 58 -0.70 -3.50 -27.23
N LYS A 59 0.34 -3.41 -26.40
CA LYS A 59 1.17 -4.55 -26.00
C LYS A 59 1.54 -4.50 -24.53
N ARG A 60 1.98 -5.63 -23.98
CA ARG A 60 2.54 -5.71 -22.63
C ARG A 60 3.83 -4.90 -22.53
N ILE A 61 3.95 -4.10 -21.47
CA ILE A 61 5.18 -3.41 -21.06
C ILE A 61 5.68 -4.08 -19.78
N ASP A 62 6.96 -4.44 -19.75
CA ASP A 62 7.59 -5.02 -18.57
C ASP A 62 8.08 -3.91 -17.63
N LEU A 63 7.87 -4.11 -16.34
CA LEU A 63 8.29 -3.18 -15.30
C LEU A 63 9.81 -3.25 -15.12
N VAL A 64 10.43 -2.10 -14.86
CA VAL A 64 11.88 -1.99 -14.65
C VAL A 64 12.25 -1.85 -13.17
N THR A 65 11.25 -1.62 -12.32
CA THR A 65 11.40 -1.50 -10.87
C THR A 65 10.76 -2.66 -10.13
N THR A 66 11.10 -2.81 -8.85
CA THR A 66 10.47 -3.73 -7.92
C THR A 66 10.48 -3.15 -6.51
N CYS A 67 9.69 -3.72 -5.61
CA CYS A 67 9.70 -3.38 -4.19
C CYS A 67 9.44 -4.61 -3.32
N GLU A 68 9.91 -4.55 -2.08
CA GLU A 68 9.52 -5.53 -1.07
C GLU A 68 8.03 -5.39 -0.75
N GLN A 69 7.34 -6.52 -0.59
CA GLN A 69 5.94 -6.51 -0.17
C GLN A 69 5.84 -5.97 1.26
N PRO A 70 5.08 -4.89 1.50
CA PRO A 70 4.94 -4.32 2.83
C PRO A 70 4.14 -5.26 3.72
N LYS A 71 4.46 -5.27 5.01
CA LYS A 71 3.65 -5.98 6.00
C LYS A 71 2.24 -5.40 6.04
N PRO A 72 1.19 -6.21 6.17
CA PRO A 72 -0.16 -5.70 6.41
C PRO A 72 -0.22 -4.96 7.75
N LEU A 73 -1.25 -4.13 7.93
CA LEU A 73 -1.60 -3.62 9.26
C LEU A 73 -2.18 -4.76 10.11
N PRO A 74 -1.89 -4.81 11.42
CA PRO A 74 -2.54 -5.76 12.30
C PRO A 74 -4.06 -5.59 12.31
N VAL A 75 -4.76 -6.71 12.42
CA VAL A 75 -6.21 -6.81 12.28
C VAL A 75 -6.94 -6.29 13.53
N ASP A 76 -6.28 -6.38 14.68
CA ASP A 76 -6.76 -6.08 16.02
C ASP A 76 -6.36 -4.69 16.54
N LEU A 77 -5.93 -3.78 15.65
CA LEU A 77 -5.62 -2.41 16.04
C LEU A 77 -6.87 -1.66 16.52
N PRO A 78 -6.82 -0.96 17.67
CA PRO A 78 -7.88 -0.03 18.05
C PRO A 78 -8.03 1.11 17.03
N ASN A 79 -9.22 1.71 16.95
CA ASN A 79 -9.44 2.89 16.11
C ASN A 79 -8.39 3.97 16.37
N TRP A 80 -7.93 4.61 15.29
CA TRP A 80 -6.93 5.68 15.32
C TRP A 80 -5.55 5.29 15.85
N THR A 81 -5.24 4.00 15.94
CA THR A 81 -3.94 3.49 16.38
C THR A 81 -3.14 2.95 15.19
N ILE A 82 -1.82 3.08 15.26
CA ILE A 82 -0.87 2.47 14.33
C ILE A 82 0.08 1.60 15.13
N ASP A 83 0.51 0.48 14.55
CA ASP A 83 1.49 -0.39 15.14
C ASP A 83 2.84 0.33 15.32
N GLU A 84 3.45 0.09 16.48
CA GLU A 84 4.77 0.62 16.82
C GLU A 84 5.85 0.11 15.85
#